data_AF-A0A7X6ZY67-F1
#
_entry.id   AF-A0A7X6ZY67-F1
#
_cell.length_a   1.000
_cell.length_b   1.000
_cell.length_c   1.000
_cell.angle_alpha   90.00
_cell.angle_beta   90.00
_cell.angle_gamma   90.00
#
_symmetry.space_group_name_H-M   'P 1'
#
loop_
_entity.id
_entity.type
_entity.pdbx_description
1 polymer ?
#
loop_
_entity_poly.entity_id
_entity_poly.type
_entity_poly.pdbx_seq_one_letter_code
_entity_poly.pdbx_strand_id
1 'polypeptide(L)'
;MLAFGLSGDVGAGKSTLARLWRERGASVLDADEVVRALWTRADVLRAAVSRWGEEILDAGGRAVPSLIASKAFADLEEYKWLCALLHPLVRIEMERAASSLEGWVVAEIPLLFEGGEPWWIDATIYVTAPEEKRRERNAVRGWKKDEIARREAFLLPGGEKRARADLVIDNGQNLGRLIEEGSRLAERFRRLSGLARASVFFPDRESACVFSDLLRRKGLGTEFLLREEKGAEKGERKFTLDFFTLERWFCEISEVLSAFPGANSLLVRPRRLPWSYRNTLSEALRP
;
A
#
# COMPACT_ATOMS: atom_id res chain seq x y z
N MET A 1 1.64 2.43 -9.33
CA MET A 1 1.00 1.54 -8.34
C MET A 1 0.15 2.35 -7.38
N LEU A 2 -0.75 1.69 -6.65
CA LEU A 2 -1.43 2.17 -5.46
C LEU A 2 -0.97 1.31 -4.28
N ALA A 3 -0.24 1.88 -3.31
CA ALA A 3 0.41 1.11 -2.26
C ALA A 3 -0.22 1.34 -0.88
N PHE A 4 -0.46 0.25 -0.16
CA PHE A 4 -1.02 0.25 1.19
C PHE A 4 -0.01 -0.26 2.21
N GLY A 5 0.20 0.48 3.30
CA GLY A 5 1.00 0.03 4.44
C GLY A 5 0.12 -0.76 5.40
N LEU A 6 0.35 -2.07 5.52
CA LEU A 6 -0.40 -2.95 6.41
C LEU A 6 0.36 -3.13 7.73
N SER A 7 -0.24 -2.66 8.82
CA SER A 7 0.21 -2.92 10.19
C SER A 7 -1.00 -3.30 11.05
N GLY A 8 -0.79 -3.55 12.34
CA GLY A 8 -1.83 -4.10 13.21
C GLY A 8 -1.28 -4.79 14.44
N ASP A 9 -2.17 -5.03 15.40
CA ASP A 9 -1.82 -5.69 16.67
C ASP A 9 -1.18 -7.07 16.41
N VAL A 10 -0.34 -7.52 17.35
CA VAL A 10 0.27 -8.85 17.27
C VAL A 10 -0.84 -9.91 17.34
N GLY A 11 -0.95 -10.77 16.32
CA GLY A 11 -2.04 -11.75 16.22
C GLY A 11 -3.37 -11.23 15.69
N ALA A 12 -3.44 -10.00 15.16
CA ALA A 12 -4.67 -9.42 14.64
C ALA A 12 -5.19 -10.04 13.32
N GLY A 13 -4.41 -10.89 12.65
CA GLY A 13 -4.81 -11.52 11.37
C GLY A 13 -4.33 -10.81 10.11
N LYS A 14 -3.31 -9.95 10.20
CA LYS A 14 -2.64 -9.31 9.05
C LYS A 14 -2.25 -10.31 7.95
N SER A 15 -1.55 -11.37 8.33
CA SER A 15 -1.13 -12.44 7.41
C SER A 15 -2.30 -13.09 6.65
N THR A 16 -3.48 -13.19 7.28
CA THR A 16 -4.68 -13.71 6.65
C THR A 16 -5.20 -12.75 5.58
N LEU A 17 -5.25 -11.45 5.88
CA LEU A 17 -5.62 -10.42 4.90
C LEU A 17 -4.60 -10.30 3.78
N ALA A 18 -3.30 -10.31 4.09
CA ALA A 18 -2.23 -10.28 3.10
C ALA A 18 -2.34 -11.45 2.12
N ARG A 19 -2.61 -12.67 2.62
CA ARG A 19 -2.86 -13.84 1.77
C ARG A 19 -4.11 -13.65 0.89
N LEU A 20 -5.24 -13.25 1.49
CA LEU A 20 -6.48 -12.99 0.76
C LEU A 20 -6.27 -11.96 -0.35
N TRP A 21 -5.58 -10.87 -0.06
CA TRP A 21 -5.32 -9.80 -1.02
C TRP A 21 -4.38 -10.22 -2.13
N ARG A 22 -3.36 -11.05 -1.83
CA ARG A 22 -2.54 -11.71 -2.84
C ARG A 22 -3.39 -12.55 -3.80
N GLU A 23 -4.32 -13.36 -3.27
CA GLU A 23 -5.26 -14.16 -4.06
C GLU A 23 -6.22 -13.28 -4.90
N ARG A 24 -6.46 -12.02 -4.49
CA ARG A 24 -7.24 -11.02 -5.23
C ARG A 24 -6.40 -10.12 -6.15
N GLY A 25 -5.13 -10.46 -6.36
CA GLY A 25 -4.24 -9.79 -7.32
C GLY A 25 -3.40 -8.65 -6.76
N ALA A 26 -3.26 -8.52 -5.43
CA ALA A 26 -2.26 -7.62 -4.84
C ALA A 26 -0.86 -8.21 -4.98
N SER A 27 0.12 -7.35 -5.26
CA SER A 27 1.50 -7.68 -4.92
C SER A 27 1.70 -7.42 -3.42
N VAL A 28 2.23 -8.40 -2.69
CA VAL A 28 2.43 -8.29 -1.24
C VAL A 28 3.92 -8.31 -0.93
N LEU A 29 4.39 -7.25 -0.27
CA LEU A 29 5.73 -7.11 0.25
C LEU A 29 5.72 -7.37 1.75
N ASP A 30 6.61 -8.23 2.24
CA ASP A 30 6.71 -8.58 3.65
C ASP A 30 8.04 -8.08 4.23
N ALA A 31 7.98 -7.11 5.15
CA ALA A 31 9.17 -6.57 5.80
C ALA A 31 9.91 -7.61 6.67
N ASP A 32 9.21 -8.60 7.23
CA ASP A 32 9.84 -9.68 8.01
C ASP A 32 10.62 -10.63 7.10
N GLU A 33 10.16 -10.86 5.86
CA GLU A 33 10.94 -11.60 4.85
C GLU A 33 12.20 -10.84 4.46
N VAL A 34 12.11 -9.52 4.28
CA VAL A 34 13.28 -8.66 4.02
C VAL A 34 14.26 -8.74 5.19
N VAL A 35 13.80 -8.59 6.44
CA VAL A 35 14.64 -8.72 7.63
C VAL A 35 15.33 -10.09 7.68
N ARG A 36 14.60 -11.18 7.40
CA ARG A 36 15.16 -12.53 7.36
C ARG A 36 16.27 -12.66 6.32
N ALA A 37 16.09 -12.06 5.14
CA ALA A 37 17.11 -12.04 4.10
C ALA A 37 18.34 -11.22 4.52
N LEU A 38 18.13 -10.06 5.18
CA LEU A 38 19.24 -9.22 5.65
C LEU A 38 20.16 -9.94 6.64
N TRP A 39 19.62 -10.85 7.46
CA TRP A 39 20.43 -11.68 8.38
C TRP A 39 21.38 -12.66 7.71
N THR A 40 21.31 -12.82 6.39
CA THR A 40 22.28 -13.58 5.61
C THR A 40 23.41 -12.73 5.03
N ARG A 41 23.30 -11.40 5.13
CA ARG A 41 24.32 -10.48 4.62
C ARG A 41 25.51 -10.39 5.57
N ALA A 42 26.71 -10.43 5.00
CA ALA A 42 27.95 -10.45 5.77
C ALA A 42 28.20 -9.16 6.57
N ASP A 43 27.76 -8.00 6.08
CA ASP A 43 27.85 -6.72 6.79
C ASP A 43 26.96 -6.70 8.04
N VAL A 44 25.71 -7.14 7.92
CA VAL A 44 24.75 -7.26 9.03
C VAL A 44 25.25 -8.25 10.08
N LEU A 45 25.69 -9.44 9.66
CA LEU A 45 26.22 -10.46 10.57
C LEU A 45 27.46 -9.97 11.32
N ARG A 46 28.42 -9.34 10.63
CA ARG A 46 29.63 -8.80 11.29
C ARG A 46 29.28 -7.73 12.33
N ALA A 47 28.35 -6.83 12.03
CA ALA A 47 27.90 -5.81 12.98
C ALA A 47 27.27 -6.45 14.23
N ALA A 48 26.40 -7.45 14.04
CA ALA A 48 25.77 -8.17 15.15
C ALA A 48 26.76 -8.99 15.98
N VAL A 49 27.70 -9.70 15.36
CA VAL A 49 28.76 -10.43 16.07
C VAL A 49 29.67 -9.47 16.84
N SER A 50 30.02 -8.32 16.26
CA SER A 50 30.83 -7.31 16.96
C SER A 50 30.14 -6.74 18.20
N ARG A 51 28.80 -6.69 18.22
CA ARG A 51 28.03 -6.16 19.35
C ARG A 51 27.68 -7.24 20.39
N TRP A 52 27.29 -8.43 19.94
CA TRP A 52 26.71 -9.47 20.79
C TRP A 52 27.56 -10.72 20.95
N GLY A 53 28.67 -10.83 20.25
CA GLY A 53 29.53 -12.02 20.22
C GLY A 53 29.04 -13.09 19.25
N GLU A 54 29.85 -14.15 19.07
CA GLU A 54 29.55 -15.27 18.18
C GLU A 54 28.43 -16.18 18.70
N GLU A 55 27.99 -16.01 19.96
CA GLU A 55 26.89 -16.81 20.53
C GLU A 55 25.55 -16.64 19.79
N ILE A 56 25.40 -15.64 18.92
CA ILE A 56 24.20 -15.46 18.11
C ILE A 56 24.18 -16.36 16.86
N LEU A 57 25.27 -17.11 16.61
CA LEU A 57 25.46 -17.94 15.43
C LEU A 57 25.31 -19.43 15.75
N ASP A 58 24.87 -20.22 14.75
CA ASP A 58 24.97 -21.68 14.78
C ASP A 58 26.37 -22.16 14.41
N ALA A 59 26.62 -23.47 14.50
CA ALA A 59 27.90 -24.08 14.14
C ALA A 59 28.30 -23.86 12.66
N GLY A 60 27.37 -23.45 11.80
CA GLY A 60 27.61 -23.10 10.40
C GLY A 60 27.79 -21.59 10.18
N GLY A 61 27.88 -20.79 11.24
CA GLY A 61 28.05 -19.33 11.17
C GLY A 61 26.78 -18.57 10.77
N ARG A 62 25.59 -19.19 10.88
CA ARG A 62 24.31 -18.57 10.53
C ARG A 62 23.64 -17.97 11.76
N ALA A 63 23.01 -16.81 11.60
CA ALA A 63 22.20 -16.16 12.62
C ALA A 63 21.11 -17.10 13.20
N VAL A 64 21.04 -17.20 14.52
CA VAL A 64 20.01 -17.94 15.25
C VAL A 64 18.93 -16.96 15.73
N PRO A 65 17.70 -16.99 15.16
CA PRO A 65 16.69 -15.97 15.44
C PRO A 65 16.29 -15.84 16.91
N SER A 66 16.26 -16.95 17.65
CA SER A 66 15.92 -16.95 19.08
C SER A 66 16.99 -16.26 19.93
N LEU A 67 18.27 -16.42 19.58
CA LEU A 67 19.39 -15.80 20.30
C LEU A 67 19.47 -14.31 19.99
N ILE A 68 19.26 -13.93 18.73
CA ILE A 68 19.11 -12.53 18.31
C ILE A 68 17.96 -11.86 19.06
N ALA A 69 16.78 -12.48 19.10
CA ALA A 69 15.64 -11.93 19.83
C ALA A 69 15.95 -11.79 21.33
N SER A 70 16.63 -12.77 21.93
CA SER A 70 17.04 -12.70 23.32
C SER A 70 17.93 -11.49 23.62
N LYS A 71 18.92 -11.21 22.75
CA LYS A 71 19.82 -10.05 22.87
C LYS A 71 19.09 -8.74 22.59
N ALA A 72 18.35 -8.67 21.49
CA ALA A 72 17.68 -7.45 21.04
C ALA A 72 16.56 -6.97 21.97
N PHE A 73 15.88 -7.89 22.65
CA PHE A 73 14.80 -7.58 23.61
C PHE A 73 15.26 -7.75 25.07
N ALA A 74 16.57 -7.64 25.33
CA ALA A 74 17.12 -7.61 26.68
C ALA A 74 16.83 -6.25 27.35
N ASP A 75 17.05 -5.16 26.63
CA ASP A 75 16.77 -3.79 27.08
C ASP A 75 16.49 -2.84 25.90
N LEU A 76 16.24 -1.57 26.23
CA LEU A 76 15.90 -0.53 25.25
C LEU A 76 17.11 -0.09 24.40
N GLU A 77 18.34 -0.18 24.91
CA GLU A 77 19.55 0.18 24.18
C GLU A 77 19.80 -0.81 23.04
N GLU A 78 19.71 -2.11 23.34
CA GLU A 78 19.90 -3.17 22.34
C GLU A 78 18.81 -3.16 21.28
N TYR A 79 17.55 -2.90 21.68
CA TYR A 79 16.45 -2.76 20.74
C TYR A 79 16.69 -1.60 19.77
N LYS A 80 17.08 -0.43 20.29
CA LYS A 80 17.38 0.75 19.47
C LYS A 80 18.56 0.51 18.53
N TRP A 81 19.61 -0.15 19.01
CA TRP A 81 20.77 -0.49 18.19
C TRP A 81 20.37 -1.41 17.02
N LEU A 82 19.60 -2.47 17.30
CA LEU A 82 19.14 -3.38 16.24
C LEU A 82 18.26 -2.65 15.21
N CYS A 83 17.34 -1.81 15.67
CA CYS A 83 16.51 -0.99 14.79
C CYS A 83 17.36 -0.06 13.92
N ALA A 84 18.39 0.59 14.48
CA ALA A 84 19.29 1.46 13.73
C ALA A 84 20.10 0.70 12.67
N LEU A 85 20.50 -0.55 12.94
CA LEU A 85 21.18 -1.41 11.98
C LEU A 85 20.26 -1.82 10.82
N LEU A 86 19.03 -2.27 11.13
CA LEU A 86 18.16 -2.90 10.14
C LEU A 86 17.24 -1.93 9.39
N HIS A 87 16.69 -0.91 10.05
CA HIS A 87 15.65 -0.05 9.44
C HIS A 87 16.09 0.61 8.13
N PRO A 88 17.31 1.19 8.00
CA PRO A 88 17.74 1.79 6.74
C PRO A 88 17.80 0.76 5.61
N LEU A 89 18.30 -0.45 5.90
CA LEU A 89 18.43 -1.53 4.92
C LEU A 89 17.05 -2.04 4.48
N VAL A 90 16.14 -2.28 5.43
CA VAL A 90 14.77 -2.72 5.14
C VAL A 90 14.06 -1.69 4.27
N ARG A 91 14.19 -0.40 4.56
CA ARG A 91 13.59 0.68 3.76
C ARG A 91 14.07 0.65 2.30
N ILE A 92 15.37 0.52 2.10
CA ILE A 92 15.97 0.48 0.75
C ILE A 92 15.45 -0.74 -0.03
N GLU A 93 15.46 -1.93 0.56
CA GLU A 93 15.02 -3.15 -0.13
C GLU A 93 13.51 -3.13 -0.41
N MET A 94 12.70 -2.66 0.54
CA MET A 94 11.25 -2.51 0.36
C MET A 94 10.91 -1.48 -0.73
N GLU A 95 11.59 -0.34 -0.75
CA GLU A 95 11.42 0.68 -1.80
C GLU A 95 11.83 0.15 -3.18
N ARG A 96 12.98 -0.54 -3.26
CA ARG A 96 13.44 -1.18 -4.49
C ARG A 96 12.41 -2.18 -5.00
N ALA A 97 11.93 -3.07 -4.14
CA ALA A 97 10.89 -4.04 -4.51
C ALA A 97 9.63 -3.33 -5.00
N ALA A 98 9.14 -2.34 -4.25
CA ALA A 98 7.95 -1.57 -4.59
C ALA A 98 8.07 -0.83 -5.94
N SER A 99 9.24 -0.29 -6.26
CA SER A 99 9.46 0.47 -7.50
C SER A 99 9.22 -0.32 -8.79
N SER A 100 9.32 -1.65 -8.72
CA SER A 100 9.10 -2.57 -9.85
C SER A 100 7.65 -3.06 -9.97
N LEU A 101 6.78 -2.70 -9.03
CA LEU A 101 5.41 -3.20 -8.96
C LEU A 101 4.40 -2.26 -9.62
N GLU A 102 3.35 -2.85 -10.18
CA GLU A 102 2.20 -2.16 -10.75
C GLU A 102 0.90 -2.56 -10.05
N GLY A 103 -0.21 -1.96 -10.45
CA GLY A 103 -1.52 -2.24 -9.85
C GLY A 103 -1.57 -1.79 -8.39
N TRP A 104 -2.10 -2.63 -7.51
CA TRP A 104 -2.15 -2.36 -6.07
C TRP A 104 -1.18 -3.25 -5.29
N VAL A 105 -0.51 -2.62 -4.33
CA VAL A 105 0.55 -3.22 -3.53
C VAL A 105 0.15 -3.15 -2.07
N VAL A 106 0.45 -4.20 -1.31
CA VAL A 106 0.30 -4.23 0.15
C VAL A 106 1.67 -4.50 0.76
N ALA A 107 2.18 -3.58 1.56
CA ALA A 107 3.42 -3.73 2.29
C ALA A 107 3.12 -4.03 3.76
N GLU A 108 3.31 -5.27 4.19
CA GLU A 108 3.21 -5.65 5.59
C GLU A 108 4.45 -5.17 6.35
N ILE A 109 4.25 -4.14 7.18
CA ILE A 109 5.32 -3.46 7.94
C ILE A 109 4.88 -3.43 9.41
N PRO A 110 5.36 -4.35 10.27
CA PRO A 110 4.93 -4.41 11.67
C PRO A 110 5.15 -3.10 12.44
N LEU A 111 6.28 -2.44 12.20
CA LEU A 111 6.68 -1.18 12.83
C LEU A 111 6.36 0.06 11.98
N LEU A 112 5.29 0.02 11.19
CA LEU A 112 4.94 1.10 10.25
C LEU A 112 4.83 2.47 10.96
N PHE A 113 4.16 2.50 12.11
CA PHE A 113 3.86 3.75 12.82
C PHE A 113 4.99 4.21 13.75
N GLU A 114 5.84 3.28 14.19
CA GLU A 114 7.05 3.54 14.98
C GLU A 114 8.21 4.01 14.10
N GLY A 115 8.41 3.28 13.01
CA GLY A 115 9.48 3.51 12.05
C GLY A 115 9.19 4.66 11.10
N GLY A 116 7.93 5.10 10.98
CA GLY A 116 7.50 6.11 10.03
C GLY A 116 7.13 5.50 8.67
N GLU A 117 6.11 6.09 8.07
CA GLU A 117 5.54 5.62 6.81
C GLU A 117 6.50 5.86 5.64
N PRO A 118 6.84 4.83 4.86
CA PRO A 118 7.61 5.02 3.64
C PRO A 118 6.89 5.99 2.72
N TRP A 119 7.64 6.89 2.09
CA TRP A 119 7.08 7.91 1.22
C TRP A 119 6.21 7.33 0.10
N TRP A 120 6.43 6.08 -0.32
CA TRP A 120 5.68 5.38 -1.37
C TRP A 120 4.43 4.65 -0.95
N ILE A 121 4.06 4.69 0.33
CA ILE A 121 2.74 4.29 0.79
C ILE A 121 1.74 5.42 0.51
N ASP A 122 0.64 5.10 -0.17
CA ASP A 122 -0.45 6.04 -0.45
C ASP A 122 -1.46 6.12 0.70
N ALA A 123 -1.67 5.00 1.42
CA ALA A 123 -2.55 4.91 2.57
C ALA A 123 -2.14 3.78 3.54
N THR A 124 -2.49 3.91 4.81
CA THR A 124 -2.19 2.93 5.85
C THR A 124 -3.43 2.16 6.30
N ILE A 125 -3.24 0.87 6.60
CA ILE A 125 -4.26 -0.04 7.09
C ILE A 125 -3.80 -0.61 8.42
N TYR A 126 -4.60 -0.42 9.46
CA TYR A 126 -4.38 -0.98 10.79
C TYR A 126 -5.38 -2.09 11.11
N VAL A 127 -4.89 -3.31 11.31
CA VAL A 127 -5.71 -4.46 11.70
C VAL A 127 -5.70 -4.61 13.21
N THR A 128 -6.87 -4.62 13.83
CA THR A 128 -7.01 -4.73 15.28
C THR A 128 -7.84 -5.95 15.65
N ALA A 129 -7.67 -6.45 16.87
CA ALA A 129 -8.51 -7.50 17.43
C ALA A 129 -8.50 -7.47 18.96
N PRO A 130 -9.58 -7.92 19.64
CA PRO A 130 -9.61 -8.08 21.09
C PRO A 130 -8.44 -8.92 21.58
N GLU A 131 -7.83 -8.49 22.69
CA GLU A 131 -6.63 -9.12 23.24
C GLU A 131 -6.82 -10.62 23.51
N GLU A 132 -7.97 -11.01 24.06
CA GLU A 132 -8.32 -12.40 24.32
C GLU A 132 -8.20 -13.27 23.06
N LYS A 133 -8.78 -12.82 21.95
CA LYS A 133 -8.70 -13.51 20.65
C LYS A 133 -7.27 -13.54 20.11
N ARG A 134 -6.48 -12.48 20.33
CA ARG A 134 -5.06 -12.45 19.92
C ARG A 134 -4.24 -13.45 20.72
N ARG A 135 -4.50 -13.59 22.02
CA ARG A 135 -3.85 -14.59 22.89
C ARG A 135 -4.19 -16.01 22.44
N GLU A 136 -5.46 -16.31 22.21
CA GLU A 136 -5.91 -17.62 21.70
C GLU A 136 -5.20 -18.01 20.39
N ARG A 137 -5.18 -17.09 19.41
CA ARG A 137 -4.56 -17.34 18.09
C ARG A 137 -3.06 -17.58 18.18
N ASN A 138 -2.36 -16.91 19.09
CA ASN A 138 -0.91 -17.09 19.26
C ASN A 138 -0.56 -18.28 20.15
N ALA A 139 -1.44 -18.70 21.06
CA ALA A 139 -1.26 -19.93 21.82
C ALA A 139 -1.16 -21.15 20.89
N VAL A 140 -1.97 -21.19 19.82
CA VAL A 140 -1.88 -22.21 18.76
C VAL A 140 -0.52 -22.20 18.04
N ARG A 141 0.19 -21.06 18.05
CA ARG A 141 1.53 -20.90 17.46
C ARG A 141 2.66 -21.22 18.45
N GLY A 142 2.34 -21.75 19.63
CA GLY A 142 3.32 -22.12 20.66
C GLY A 142 3.89 -20.94 21.46
N TRP A 143 3.25 -19.77 21.39
CA TRP A 143 3.70 -18.61 22.16
C TRP A 143 3.35 -18.75 23.64
N LYS A 144 4.25 -18.27 24.51
CA LYS A 144 3.98 -18.14 25.94
C LYS A 144 2.91 -17.07 26.17
N LYS A 145 2.15 -17.21 27.26
CA LYS A 145 1.02 -16.33 27.62
C LYS A 145 1.37 -14.84 27.60
N ASP A 146 2.60 -14.49 28.01
CA ASP A 146 3.05 -13.10 28.16
C ASP A 146 3.88 -12.58 26.98
N GLU A 147 4.12 -13.39 25.95
CA GLU A 147 4.97 -13.02 24.80
C GLU A 147 4.38 -11.84 24.02
N ILE A 148 3.05 -11.76 23.90
CA ILE A 148 2.36 -10.63 23.27
C ILE A 148 2.63 -9.35 24.06
N ALA A 149 2.39 -9.37 25.37
CA ALA A 149 2.60 -8.21 26.24
C ALA A 149 4.07 -7.76 26.24
N ARG A 150 5.01 -8.72 26.26
CA ARG A 150 6.45 -8.45 26.17
C ARG A 150 6.81 -7.70 24.89
N ARG A 151 6.26 -8.12 23.75
CA ARG A 151 6.54 -7.45 22.46
C ARG A 151 5.87 -6.09 22.37
N GLU A 152 4.61 -6.00 22.79
CA GLU A 152 3.85 -4.75 22.75
C GLU A 152 4.43 -3.66 23.66
N ALA A 153 5.18 -4.02 24.71
CA ALA A 153 5.87 -3.07 25.57
C ALA A 153 6.91 -2.18 24.85
N PHE A 154 7.42 -2.60 23.70
CA PHE A 154 8.38 -1.84 22.89
C PHE A 154 7.72 -1.05 21.74
N LEU A 155 6.39 -1.17 21.61
CA LEU A 155 5.64 -0.63 20.49
C LEU A 155 4.81 0.59 20.91
N LEU A 156 4.41 1.40 19.94
CA LEU A 156 3.40 2.43 20.20
C LEU A 156 2.07 1.78 20.64
N PRO A 157 1.30 2.42 21.52
CA PRO A 157 -0.02 1.92 21.91
C PRO A 157 -0.92 1.71 20.70
N GLY A 158 -1.69 0.61 20.69
CA GLY A 158 -2.58 0.28 19.57
C GLY A 158 -3.63 1.37 19.30
N GLY A 159 -4.08 2.09 20.33
CA GLY A 159 -4.98 3.24 20.18
C GLY A 159 -4.36 4.39 19.37
N GLU A 160 -3.08 4.69 19.59
CA GLU A 160 -2.36 5.70 18.81
C GLU A 160 -2.19 5.27 17.36
N LYS A 161 -1.79 4.02 17.13
CA LYS A 161 -1.65 3.47 15.77
C LYS A 161 -2.96 3.48 15.01
N ARG A 162 -4.05 3.09 15.67
CA ARG A 162 -5.40 3.13 15.12
C ARG A 162 -5.81 4.56 14.73
N ALA A 163 -5.48 5.55 15.54
CA ALA A 163 -5.80 6.95 15.26
C ALA A 163 -4.98 7.54 14.10
N ARG A 164 -3.78 7.01 13.84
CA ARG A 164 -2.91 7.41 12.72
C ARG A 164 -3.25 6.72 11.40
N ALA A 165 -4.03 5.64 11.42
CA ALA A 165 -4.31 4.84 10.25
C ALA A 165 -5.41 5.45 9.36
N ASP A 166 -5.23 5.41 8.03
CA ASP A 166 -6.28 5.83 7.09
C ASP A 166 -7.48 4.88 7.09
N LEU A 167 -7.22 3.60 7.34
CA LEU A 167 -8.20 2.52 7.37
C LEU A 167 -7.96 1.62 8.58
N VAL A 168 -9.04 1.25 9.27
CA VAL A 168 -9.00 0.32 10.41
C VAL A 168 -9.87 -0.88 10.08
N ILE A 169 -9.32 -2.08 10.23
CA ILE A 169 -10.04 -3.35 10.07
C ILE A 169 -10.12 -4.03 11.45
N ASP A 170 -11.34 -4.22 11.96
CA ASP A 170 -11.57 -4.88 13.24
C ASP A 170 -11.83 -6.38 13.05
N ASN A 171 -10.83 -7.20 13.38
CA ASN A 171 -10.91 -8.65 13.41
C ASN A 171 -11.36 -9.19 14.78
N GLY A 172 -12.35 -8.51 15.38
CA GLY A 172 -12.97 -8.88 16.65
C GLY A 172 -14.11 -9.88 16.55
N GLN A 173 -14.58 -10.21 15.35
CA GLN A 173 -15.66 -11.18 15.14
C GLN A 173 -15.11 -12.57 14.78
N ASN A 174 -15.56 -13.15 13.66
CA ASN A 174 -15.14 -14.44 13.15
C ASN A 174 -14.36 -14.29 11.83
N LEU A 175 -13.70 -15.37 11.41
CA LEU A 175 -12.88 -15.38 10.20
C LEU A 175 -13.70 -15.06 8.93
N GLY A 176 -14.95 -15.50 8.84
CA GLY A 176 -15.80 -15.24 7.68
C GLY A 176 -16.04 -13.74 7.47
N ARG A 177 -16.27 -12.99 8.55
CA ARG A 177 -16.41 -11.53 8.51
C ARG A 177 -15.14 -10.82 8.04
N LEU A 178 -13.98 -11.27 8.51
CA LEU A 178 -12.69 -10.74 8.04
C LEU A 178 -12.49 -10.97 6.54
N ILE A 179 -12.86 -12.15 6.04
CA ILE A 179 -12.75 -12.50 4.62
C ILE A 179 -13.73 -11.69 3.78
N GLU A 180 -14.97 -11.49 4.25
CA GLU A 180 -15.99 -10.67 3.60
C GLU A 180 -15.52 -9.21 3.47
N GLU A 181 -15.11 -8.60 4.59
CA GLU A 181 -14.61 -7.23 4.60
C GLU A 181 -13.32 -7.08 3.77
N GLY A 182 -12.38 -8.00 3.92
CA GLY A 182 -11.14 -8.02 3.15
C GLY A 182 -11.38 -8.17 1.64
N SER A 183 -12.38 -8.96 1.24
CA SER A 183 -12.76 -9.11 -0.18
C SER A 183 -13.37 -7.84 -0.73
N ARG A 184 -14.28 -7.19 0.02
CA ARG A 184 -14.86 -5.89 -0.35
C ARG A 184 -13.78 -4.82 -0.52
N LEU A 185 -12.82 -4.77 0.40
CA LEU A 185 -11.68 -3.85 0.30
C LEU A 185 -10.79 -4.17 -0.90
N ALA A 186 -10.52 -5.45 -1.18
CA ALA A 186 -9.73 -5.84 -2.36
C ALA A 186 -10.38 -5.38 -3.67
N GLU A 187 -11.70 -5.51 -3.81
CA GLU A 187 -12.45 -5.02 -4.96
C GLU A 187 -12.32 -3.51 -5.11
N ARG A 188 -12.47 -2.78 -4.00
CA ARG A 188 -12.29 -1.32 -3.96
C ARG A 188 -10.86 -0.94 -4.33
N PHE A 189 -9.83 -1.54 -3.74
CA PHE A 189 -8.43 -1.21 -3.97
C PHE A 189 -8.01 -1.50 -5.41
N ARG A 190 -8.42 -2.65 -5.95
CA ARG A 190 -8.21 -2.99 -7.37
C ARG A 190 -8.84 -1.95 -8.29
N ARG A 191 -10.08 -1.53 -8.02
CA ARG A 191 -10.73 -0.45 -8.77
C ARG A 191 -9.92 0.84 -8.69
N LEU A 192 -9.58 1.27 -7.47
CA LEU A 192 -8.81 2.50 -7.22
C LEU A 192 -7.43 2.47 -7.87
N SER A 193 -6.81 1.30 -8.00
CA SER A 193 -5.50 1.15 -8.64
C SER A 193 -5.51 1.42 -10.14
N GLY A 194 -6.66 1.24 -10.79
CA GLY A 194 -6.88 1.55 -12.20
C GLY A 194 -7.26 3.00 -12.46
N LEU A 195 -7.23 3.90 -11.48
CA LEU A 195 -7.56 5.32 -11.68
C LEU A 195 -6.48 5.94 -12.58
N ALA A 196 -6.93 6.61 -13.64
CA ALA A 196 -6.10 7.21 -14.66
C ALA A 196 -6.52 8.65 -14.94
N ARG A 197 -5.57 9.47 -15.39
CA ARG A 197 -5.85 10.78 -15.99
C ARG A 197 -5.87 10.59 -17.50
N ALA A 198 -6.95 11.04 -18.14
CA ALA A 198 -7.06 11.10 -19.58
C ALA A 198 -6.93 12.55 -20.04
N SER A 199 -6.26 12.74 -21.16
CA SER A 199 -6.19 14.01 -21.88
C SER A 199 -6.68 13.76 -23.30
N VAL A 200 -7.70 14.48 -23.74
CA VAL A 200 -8.27 14.37 -25.08
C VAL A 200 -8.14 15.70 -25.79
N PHE A 201 -7.65 15.67 -27.02
CA PHE A 201 -7.44 16.85 -27.85
C PHE A 201 -8.62 17.01 -28.81
N PHE A 202 -9.15 18.22 -28.93
CA PHE A 202 -10.26 18.57 -29.81
C PHE A 202 -9.89 19.76 -30.71
N PRO A 203 -10.40 19.80 -31.95
CA PRO A 203 -10.21 20.93 -32.87
C PRO A 203 -11.04 22.15 -32.47
N ASP A 204 -12.16 21.93 -31.76
CA ASP A 204 -13.08 22.99 -31.35
C ASP A 204 -13.59 22.79 -29.92
N ARG A 205 -14.08 23.87 -29.33
CA ARG A 205 -14.55 23.90 -27.94
C ARG A 205 -15.87 23.14 -27.74
N GLU A 206 -16.74 23.16 -28.74
CA GLU A 206 -18.08 22.57 -28.65
C GLU A 206 -17.99 21.06 -28.55
N SER A 207 -17.19 20.42 -29.39
CA SER A 207 -16.86 19.00 -29.35
C SER A 207 -16.34 18.57 -27.98
N ALA A 208 -15.41 19.34 -27.40
CA ALA A 208 -14.87 19.05 -26.07
C ALA A 208 -15.94 19.12 -24.97
N CYS A 209 -16.82 20.12 -25.02
CA CYS A 209 -17.93 20.26 -24.08
C CYS A 209 -18.92 19.09 -24.20
N VAL A 210 -19.38 18.78 -25.41
CA VAL A 210 -20.33 17.69 -25.68
C VAL A 210 -19.76 16.35 -25.22
N PHE A 211 -18.49 16.08 -25.52
CA PHE A 211 -17.82 14.87 -25.06
C PHE A 211 -17.75 14.79 -23.52
N SER A 212 -17.39 15.89 -22.85
CA SER A 212 -17.34 15.93 -21.37
C SER A 212 -18.70 15.68 -20.73
N ASP A 213 -19.78 16.21 -21.31
CA ASP A 213 -21.15 16.00 -20.83
C ASP A 213 -21.60 14.54 -21.02
N LEU A 214 -21.26 13.91 -22.15
CA LEU A 214 -21.54 12.50 -22.39
C LEU A 214 -20.83 11.60 -21.37
N LEU A 215 -19.54 11.85 -21.11
CA LEU A 215 -18.78 11.08 -20.12
C LEU A 215 -19.34 11.28 -18.71
N ARG A 216 -19.72 12.50 -18.34
CA ARG A 216 -20.32 12.79 -17.04
C ARG A 216 -21.65 12.06 -16.86
N ARG A 217 -22.53 12.08 -17.87
CA ARG A 217 -23.84 11.37 -17.83
C ARG A 217 -23.68 9.85 -17.72
N LYS A 218 -22.67 9.28 -18.39
CA LYS A 218 -22.38 7.84 -18.34
C LYS A 218 -21.56 7.43 -17.10
N GLY A 219 -21.09 8.38 -16.30
CA GLY A 219 -20.21 8.14 -15.15
C GLY A 219 -18.82 7.62 -15.54
N LEU A 220 -18.34 7.97 -16.74
CA LEU A 220 -17.06 7.51 -17.29
C LEU A 220 -15.90 8.45 -16.98
N GLY A 221 -16.18 9.67 -16.55
CA GLY A 221 -15.16 10.67 -16.21
C GLY A 221 -15.63 11.63 -15.12
N THR A 222 -14.68 12.20 -14.39
CA THR A 222 -14.89 13.23 -13.37
C THR A 222 -13.77 14.27 -13.38
N GLU A 223 -13.96 15.39 -12.68
CA GLU A 223 -12.96 16.48 -12.54
C GLU A 223 -12.42 16.94 -13.91
N PHE A 224 -13.34 17.36 -14.78
CA PHE A 224 -13.03 17.82 -16.12
C PHE A 224 -12.42 19.22 -16.11
N LEU A 225 -11.30 19.39 -16.80
CA LEU A 225 -10.61 20.65 -16.99
C LEU A 225 -10.35 20.88 -18.49
N LEU A 226 -10.99 21.90 -19.05
CA LEU A 226 -10.80 22.30 -20.44
C LEU A 226 -9.77 23.44 -20.52
N ARG A 227 -8.75 23.26 -21.36
CA ARG A 227 -7.69 24.24 -21.63
C ARG A 227 -7.68 24.60 -23.10
N GLU A 228 -7.50 25.90 -23.40
CA GLU A 228 -7.29 26.40 -24.75
C GLU A 228 -5.79 26.63 -24.97
N GLU A 229 -5.25 26.07 -26.04
CA GLU A 229 -3.85 26.14 -26.42
C GLU A 229 -3.72 26.70 -27.84
N LYS A 230 -2.62 27.42 -28.11
CA LYS A 230 -2.32 27.89 -29.47
C LYS A 230 -1.89 26.70 -30.32
N GLY A 231 -2.49 26.56 -31.50
CA GLY A 231 -2.14 25.54 -32.48
C GLY A 231 -0.78 25.80 -33.14
N ALA A 232 -0.38 24.87 -34.01
CA ALA A 232 0.90 24.95 -34.72
C ALA A 232 0.82 26.01 -35.84
N GLU A 233 -0.38 26.21 -36.40
CA GLU A 233 -0.63 27.20 -37.44
C GLU A 233 -1.12 28.54 -36.88
N LYS A 234 -0.86 29.61 -37.63
CA LYS A 234 -1.20 30.98 -37.21
C LYS A 234 -2.71 31.17 -37.17
N GLY A 235 -3.27 31.20 -35.96
CA GLY A 235 -4.72 31.37 -35.72
C GLY A 235 -5.45 30.07 -35.40
N GLU A 236 -4.77 28.92 -35.49
CA GLU A 236 -5.29 27.63 -35.05
C GLU A 236 -5.41 27.60 -33.52
N ARG A 237 -6.53 27.11 -33.01
CA ARG A 237 -6.78 26.89 -31.58
C ARG A 237 -6.97 25.41 -31.36
N LYS A 238 -6.34 24.87 -30.32
CA LYS A 238 -6.53 23.48 -29.89
C LYS A 238 -7.11 23.46 -28.49
N PHE A 239 -8.00 22.52 -28.24
CA PHE A 239 -8.65 22.37 -26.94
C PHE A 239 -8.22 21.05 -26.32
N THR A 240 -7.66 21.10 -25.13
CA THR A 240 -7.27 19.91 -24.36
C THR A 240 -8.23 19.75 -23.20
N LEU A 241 -8.95 18.63 -23.18
CA LEU A 241 -9.82 18.23 -22.08
C LEU A 241 -9.09 17.19 -21.21
N ASP A 242 -8.73 17.58 -20.00
CA ASP A 242 -8.25 16.66 -18.99
C ASP A 242 -9.39 16.18 -18.10
N PHE A 243 -9.36 14.92 -17.70
CA PHE A 243 -10.30 14.38 -16.71
C PHE A 243 -9.72 13.14 -16.03
N PHE A 244 -10.30 12.76 -14.90
CA PHE A 244 -10.02 11.47 -14.28
C PHE A 244 -11.04 10.44 -14.76
N THR A 245 -10.55 9.26 -15.06
CA THR A 245 -11.32 8.08 -15.40
C THR A 245 -10.65 6.87 -14.79
N LEU A 246 -11.12 5.69 -15.11
CA LEU A 246 -10.50 4.46 -14.70
C LEU A 246 -10.22 3.59 -15.95
N GLU A 247 -9.17 2.79 -15.91
CA GLU A 247 -8.61 2.09 -17.08
C GLU A 247 -9.59 1.16 -17.77
N ARG A 248 -10.42 0.46 -16.99
CA ARG A 248 -11.40 -0.51 -17.50
C ARG A 248 -12.49 0.11 -18.41
N TRP A 249 -12.63 1.44 -18.42
CA TRP A 249 -13.63 2.17 -19.20
C TRP A 249 -13.02 2.72 -20.48
N PHE A 250 -11.72 2.50 -20.72
CA PHE A 250 -11.00 3.03 -21.87
C PHE A 250 -11.64 2.62 -23.21
N CYS A 251 -12.08 1.38 -23.36
CA CYS A 251 -12.78 0.93 -24.57
C CYS A 251 -14.08 1.72 -24.79
N GLU A 252 -14.92 1.85 -23.75
CA GLU A 252 -16.18 2.60 -23.84
C GLU A 252 -15.94 4.10 -24.11
N ILE A 253 -14.90 4.68 -23.51
CA ILE A 253 -14.51 6.08 -23.78
C ILE A 253 -14.02 6.24 -25.22
N SER A 254 -13.26 5.27 -25.74
CA SER A 254 -12.77 5.28 -27.13
C SER A 254 -13.93 5.15 -28.13
N GLU A 255 -14.94 4.33 -27.81
CA GLU A 255 -16.18 4.24 -28.59
C GLU A 255 -16.91 5.59 -28.63
N VAL A 256 -17.07 6.27 -27.48
CA VAL A 256 -17.66 7.62 -27.43
C VAL A 256 -16.81 8.61 -28.24
N LEU A 257 -15.49 8.52 -28.15
CA LEU A 257 -14.56 9.41 -28.84
C LEU A 257 -14.61 9.25 -30.37
N SER A 258 -14.95 8.05 -30.87
CA SER A 258 -15.03 7.79 -32.31
C SER A 258 -16.08 8.64 -33.04
N ALA A 259 -17.05 9.20 -32.31
CA ALA A 259 -18.03 10.15 -32.83
C ALA A 259 -17.47 11.58 -33.05
N PHE A 260 -16.21 11.85 -32.69
CA PHE A 260 -15.57 13.17 -32.76
C PHE A 260 -14.35 13.12 -33.70
N PRO A 261 -14.52 13.43 -35.00
CA PRO A 261 -13.43 13.40 -35.97
C PRO A 261 -12.27 14.34 -35.58
N GLY A 262 -11.04 13.86 -35.73
CA GLY A 262 -9.83 14.64 -35.40
C GLY A 262 -9.48 14.67 -33.91
N ALA A 263 -10.29 14.08 -33.04
CA ALA A 263 -9.97 13.95 -31.63
C ALA A 263 -9.03 12.76 -31.37
N ASN A 264 -8.06 12.95 -30.48
CA ASN A 264 -7.12 11.92 -30.06
C ASN A 264 -6.99 11.91 -28.54
N SER A 265 -6.73 10.74 -27.96
CA SER A 265 -6.59 10.58 -26.51
C SER A 265 -5.20 10.11 -26.09
N LEU A 266 -4.76 10.61 -24.95
CA LEU A 266 -3.58 10.12 -24.22
C LEU A 266 -4.03 9.73 -22.82
N LEU A 267 -3.64 8.53 -22.38
CA LEU A 267 -3.90 8.05 -21.03
C LEU A 267 -2.60 8.05 -20.23
N VAL A 268 -2.65 8.64 -19.03
CA VAL A 268 -1.53 8.67 -18.11
C VAL A 268 -2.01 8.22 -16.74
N ARG A 269 -1.38 7.17 -16.19
CA ARG A 269 -1.57 6.81 -14.78
C ARG A 269 -1.00 7.94 -13.91
N PRO A 270 -1.80 8.59 -13.05
CA PRO A 270 -1.29 9.61 -12.16
C PRO A 270 -0.26 8.98 -11.22
N ARG A 271 0.96 9.54 -11.18
CA ARG A 271 2.05 8.98 -10.37
C ARG A 271 1.69 8.92 -8.90
N ARG A 272 1.07 9.98 -8.36
CA ARG A 272 0.52 10.03 -7.00
C ARG A 272 -0.66 10.97 -6.89
N LEU A 273 -1.61 10.57 -6.06
CA LEU A 273 -2.74 11.37 -5.61
C LEU A 273 -2.92 11.08 -4.13
N PRO A 274 -3.20 12.09 -3.28
CA PRO A 274 -3.59 11.85 -1.90
C PRO A 274 -4.72 10.83 -1.81
N TRP A 275 -4.66 9.93 -0.82
CA TRP A 275 -5.65 8.86 -0.64
C TRP A 275 -7.09 9.36 -0.62
N SER A 276 -7.35 10.41 0.16
CA SER A 276 -8.68 11.03 0.27
C SER A 276 -9.19 11.51 -1.09
N TYR A 277 -8.34 12.19 -1.87
CA TYR A 277 -8.69 12.68 -3.19
C TYR A 277 -8.92 11.54 -4.18
N ARG A 278 -8.06 10.50 -4.17
CA ARG A 278 -8.25 9.28 -4.98
C ARG A 278 -9.61 8.63 -4.67
N ASN A 279 -10.03 8.63 -3.41
CA ASN A 279 -11.32 8.08 -3.03
C ASN A 279 -12.49 8.90 -3.59
N THR A 280 -12.46 10.23 -3.42
CA THR A 280 -13.49 11.13 -3.96
C THR A 280 -13.64 10.98 -5.48
N LEU A 281 -12.52 10.92 -6.20
CA LEU A 281 -12.53 10.71 -7.65
C LEU A 281 -13.22 9.40 -8.04
N SER A 282 -12.94 8.32 -7.32
CA SER A 282 -13.54 7.02 -7.62
C SER A 282 -15.02 6.92 -7.27
N GLU A 283 -15.51 7.68 -6.28
CA GLU A 283 -16.93 7.69 -5.91
C GLU A 283 -17.78 8.43 -6.93
N ALA A 284 -17.21 9.39 -7.65
CA ALA A 284 -17.87 10.10 -8.74
C ALA A 284 -17.97 9.28 -10.05
N LEU A 285 -17.26 8.15 -10.13
CA LEU A 285 -17.22 7.29 -11.31
C LEU A 285 -18.16 6.09 -11.14
N ARG A 286 -18.74 5.62 -12.25
CA ARG A 286 -19.64 4.46 -12.27
C ARG A 286 -18.93 3.23 -11.66
N PRO A 287 -19.52 2.57 -10.63
CA PRO A 287 -18.87 1.51 -9.85
C PRO A 287 -18.25 0.40 -10.67
#